data_AF-A0A4R6IHW0-F1
#
_entry.id   AF-A0A4R6IHW0-F1
#
_cell.length_a   1.000
_cell.length_b   1.000
_cell.length_c   1.000
_cell.angle_alpha   90.00
_cell.angle_beta   90.00
_cell.angle_gamma   90.00
#
_symmetry.space_group_name_H-M   'P 1'
#
loop_
_entity.id
_entity.type
_entity.pdbx_description
1 polymer ?
#
loop_
_entity_poly.entity_id
_entity_poly.type
_entity_poly.pdbx_seq_one_letter_code
_entity_poly.pdbx_strand_id
1 'polypeptide(L)'
;MIKRLFRFKYVACLLFLIGIAAACKPLPNVQGKGEVFMQGLWNEDSVANSAQLLNYTQHKFKFTCDSFYVELVTHSKVNYYADSCFNKGVWKEYAKGVYEVRHDSLFLEGTYTKANYKQKVSGCYQIGRYLKTFYVRSKTAEKLLLESTNDQRECALVLKEKIICTPKSL
;
A
#
# COMPACT_ATOMS: atom_id res chain seq x y z
N MET A 1 41.48 49.89 -1.98
CA MET A 1 40.11 49.69 -2.52
C MET A 1 39.72 48.19 -2.63
N ILE A 2 40.64 47.28 -2.97
CA ILE A 2 40.41 45.83 -3.18
C ILE A 2 39.89 45.07 -1.94
N LYS A 3 40.33 45.41 -0.71
CA LYS A 3 39.90 44.72 0.53
C LYS A 3 38.41 44.91 0.88
N ARG A 4 37.78 46.02 0.45
CA ARG A 4 36.35 46.27 0.68
C ARG A 4 35.45 45.43 -0.23
N LEU A 5 35.86 45.21 -1.48
CA LEU A 5 35.15 44.32 -2.41
C LEU A 5 35.18 42.85 -1.93
N PHE A 6 36.30 42.41 -1.36
CA PHE A 6 36.44 41.05 -0.82
C PHE A 6 35.48 40.81 0.36
N ARG A 7 35.37 41.76 1.30
CA ARG A 7 34.40 41.71 2.42
C ARG A 7 32.95 41.68 1.95
N PHE A 8 32.59 42.43 0.90
CA PHE A 8 31.21 42.47 0.38
C PHE A 8 30.79 41.13 -0.23
N LYS A 9 31.71 40.41 -0.89
CA LYS A 9 31.45 39.07 -1.45
C LYS A 9 31.20 38.01 -0.38
N TYR A 10 31.96 38.04 0.73
CA TYR A 10 31.73 37.11 1.85
C TYR A 10 30.41 37.35 2.57
N VAL A 11 30.03 38.62 2.76
CA VAL A 11 28.74 38.98 3.37
C VAL A 11 27.56 38.55 2.48
N ALA A 12 27.66 38.76 1.17
CA ALA A 12 26.64 38.29 0.22
C ALA A 12 26.51 36.77 0.20
N CYS A 13 27.63 36.04 0.27
CA CYS A 13 27.62 34.57 0.33
C CYS A 13 27.02 34.04 1.64
N LEU A 14 27.31 34.69 2.77
CA LEU A 14 26.70 34.34 4.06
C LEU A 14 25.19 34.60 4.08
N LEU A 15 24.74 35.73 3.54
CA LEU A 15 23.32 36.05 3.43
C LEU A 15 22.56 35.07 2.53
N PHE A 16 23.17 34.62 1.44
CA PHE A 16 22.61 33.61 0.55
C PHE A 16 22.45 32.24 1.26
N LEU A 17 23.46 31.83 2.03
CA LEU A 17 23.42 30.57 2.80
C LEU A 17 22.34 30.60 3.91
N ILE A 18 22.16 31.74 4.59
CA ILE A 18 21.11 31.92 5.61
C ILE A 18 19.71 31.88 4.95
N GLY A 19 19.56 32.47 3.75
CA GLY A 19 18.30 32.42 3.00
C GLY A 19 17.88 31.00 2.61
N ILE A 20 18.83 30.14 2.22
CA ILE A 20 18.55 28.73 1.90
C ILE A 20 18.17 27.94 3.17
N ALA A 21 18.84 28.20 4.29
CA ALA A 21 18.53 27.53 5.55
C ALA A 21 17.13 27.90 6.09
N ALA A 22 16.67 29.15 5.88
CA ALA A 22 15.35 29.62 6.32
C ALA A 22 14.18 29.10 5.47
N ALA A 23 14.43 28.59 4.26
CA ALA A 23 13.40 28.06 3.37
C ALA A 23 12.97 26.62 3.72
N CYS A 24 13.76 25.90 4.53
CA CYS A 24 13.45 24.52 4.91
C CYS A 24 12.45 24.49 6.07
N LYS A 25 11.16 24.33 5.76
CA LYS A 25 10.14 24.08 6.79
C LYS A 25 10.02 22.57 7.03
N PRO A 26 10.06 22.09 8.29
CA PRO A 26 9.80 20.69 8.58
C PRO A 26 8.38 20.34 8.13
N LEU A 27 8.25 19.25 7.37
CA LEU A 27 6.93 18.73 7.03
C LEU A 27 6.25 18.25 8.33
N PRO A 28 4.98 18.57 8.54
CA PRO A 28 4.25 18.08 9.70
C PRO A 28 4.26 16.55 9.69
N ASN A 29 4.63 15.93 10.82
CA ASN A 29 4.64 14.47 10.99
C ASN A 29 3.21 13.95 11.20
N VAL A 30 2.41 14.04 10.14
CA VAL A 30 1.01 13.60 10.13
C VAL A 30 0.83 12.55 9.06
N GLN A 31 -0.09 11.63 9.31
CA GLN A 31 -0.49 10.62 8.35
C GLN A 31 -0.96 11.26 7.03
N GLY A 32 -0.56 10.70 5.90
CA GLY A 32 -1.05 11.12 4.59
C GLY A 32 -2.56 10.90 4.49
N LYS A 33 -3.26 11.75 3.73
CA LYS A 33 -4.72 11.66 3.59
C LYS A 33 -5.18 10.47 2.76
N GLY A 34 -4.29 9.94 1.91
CA GLY A 34 -4.61 8.97 0.87
C GLY A 34 -5.64 9.48 -0.13
N GLU A 35 -6.09 8.57 -0.99
CA GLU A 35 -7.09 8.86 -2.01
C GLU A 35 -8.52 8.67 -1.49
N VAL A 36 -9.40 9.64 -1.77
CA VAL A 36 -10.79 9.64 -1.28
C VAL A 36 -11.58 8.42 -1.78
N PHE A 37 -11.39 8.03 -3.04
CA PHE A 37 -12.11 6.91 -3.64
C PHE A 37 -11.65 5.55 -3.12
N MET A 38 -10.50 5.48 -2.44
CA MET A 38 -9.98 4.24 -1.86
C MET A 38 -10.52 4.01 -0.45
N GLN A 39 -10.96 5.04 0.27
CA GLN A 39 -11.27 4.95 1.69
C GLN A 39 -12.44 4.01 1.99
N GLY A 40 -12.17 2.89 2.66
CA GLY A 40 -13.21 1.92 2.98
C GLY A 40 -12.73 0.49 3.21
N LEU A 41 -13.69 -0.37 3.52
CA LEU A 41 -13.56 -1.83 3.49
C LEU A 41 -14.03 -2.32 2.12
N TRP A 42 -13.17 -3.04 1.42
CA TRP A 42 -13.39 -3.53 0.07
C TRP A 42 -13.18 -5.03 0.01
N ASN A 43 -14.15 -5.75 -0.55
CA ASN A 43 -14.02 -7.19 -0.72
C ASN A 43 -14.08 -7.56 -2.20
N GLU A 44 -13.21 -8.49 -2.57
CA GLU A 44 -13.35 -9.29 -3.78
C GLU A 44 -14.31 -10.44 -3.47
N ASP A 45 -15.60 -10.25 -3.78
CA ASP A 45 -16.64 -11.24 -3.45
C ASP A 45 -16.47 -12.54 -4.25
N SER A 46 -15.91 -12.47 -5.46
CA SER A 46 -15.65 -13.63 -6.31
C SER A 46 -14.44 -13.39 -7.23
N VAL A 47 -13.81 -14.49 -7.65
CA VAL A 47 -12.72 -14.48 -8.64
C VAL A 47 -13.22 -15.13 -9.92
N ALA A 48 -13.04 -14.43 -11.04
CA ALA A 48 -13.44 -14.91 -12.36
C ALA A 48 -12.78 -16.27 -12.66
N ASN A 49 -13.58 -17.21 -13.16
CA ASN A 49 -13.14 -18.57 -13.52
C ASN A 49 -12.47 -19.35 -12.37
N SER A 50 -12.72 -19.00 -11.11
CA SER A 50 -12.14 -19.67 -9.93
C SER A 50 -12.24 -21.20 -9.95
N ALA A 51 -13.34 -21.76 -10.47
CA ALA A 51 -13.53 -23.20 -10.62
C ALA A 51 -12.51 -23.87 -11.58
N GLN A 52 -11.99 -23.13 -12.56
CA GLN A 52 -11.00 -23.62 -13.54
C GLN A 52 -9.56 -23.36 -13.09
N LEU A 53 -9.34 -22.46 -12.12
CA LEU A 53 -8.01 -22.13 -11.64
C LEU A 53 -7.44 -23.26 -10.75
N LEU A 54 -6.13 -23.48 -10.87
CA LEU A 54 -5.37 -24.34 -9.95
C LEU A 54 -5.07 -23.63 -8.64
N ASN A 55 -4.84 -22.31 -8.70
CA ASN A 55 -4.56 -21.46 -7.55
C ASN A 55 -5.11 -20.04 -7.78
N TYR A 56 -5.78 -19.48 -6.77
CA TYR A 56 -6.23 -18.09 -6.77
C TYR A 56 -6.28 -17.53 -5.35
N THR A 57 -6.23 -16.20 -5.24
CA THR A 57 -6.29 -15.48 -3.97
C THR A 57 -7.39 -14.43 -4.03
N GLN A 58 -8.27 -14.44 -3.05
CA GLN A 58 -9.26 -13.40 -2.82
C GLN A 58 -8.72 -12.32 -1.89
N HIS A 59 -8.99 -11.07 -2.21
CA HIS A 59 -8.52 -9.92 -1.44
C HIS A 59 -9.64 -9.26 -0.65
N LYS A 60 -9.36 -8.95 0.62
CA LYS A 60 -10.20 -8.06 1.45
C LYS A 60 -9.35 -6.93 1.96
N PHE A 61 -9.53 -5.75 1.39
CA PHE A 61 -8.78 -4.56 1.74
C PHE A 61 -9.52 -3.71 2.76
N LYS A 62 -8.75 -3.08 3.63
CA LYS A 62 -9.15 -1.91 4.39
C LYS A 62 -8.18 -0.80 4.06
N PHE A 63 -8.67 0.27 3.47
CA PHE A 63 -7.91 1.49 3.24
C PHE A 63 -8.40 2.57 4.21
N THR A 64 -7.46 3.20 4.89
CA THR A 64 -7.73 4.27 5.83
C THR A 64 -6.59 5.27 5.82
N CYS A 65 -6.90 6.52 5.46
CA CYS A 65 -5.92 7.54 5.16
C CYS A 65 -4.92 7.02 4.11
N ASP A 66 -3.62 7.07 4.35
CA ASP A 66 -2.57 6.51 3.48
C ASP A 66 -2.23 5.03 3.74
N SER A 67 -2.93 4.39 4.68
CA SER A 67 -2.60 3.05 5.14
C SER A 67 -3.54 2.01 4.55
N PHE A 68 -3.01 0.82 4.30
CA PHE A 68 -3.80 -0.33 3.90
C PHE A 68 -3.58 -1.52 4.83
N TYR A 69 -4.60 -2.35 4.90
CA TYR A 69 -4.59 -3.67 5.50
C TYR A 69 -5.24 -4.62 4.51
N VAL A 70 -4.72 -5.82 4.36
CA VAL A 70 -5.28 -6.82 3.47
C VAL A 70 -5.32 -8.19 4.14
N GLU A 71 -6.48 -8.84 4.06
CA GLU A 71 -6.61 -10.30 4.23
C GLU A 71 -6.62 -10.95 2.85
N LEU A 72 -5.77 -11.96 2.69
CA LEU A 72 -5.61 -12.75 1.48
C LEU A 72 -6.11 -14.15 1.80
N VAL A 73 -7.12 -14.62 1.07
CA VAL A 73 -7.59 -16.01 1.19
C VAL A 73 -7.19 -16.75 -0.06
N THR A 74 -6.22 -17.64 0.04
CA THR A 74 -5.70 -18.38 -1.09
C THR A 74 -6.29 -19.79 -1.11
N HIS A 75 -6.73 -20.18 -2.30
CA HIS A 75 -7.27 -21.50 -2.62
C HIS A 75 -6.37 -22.15 -3.66
N SER A 76 -5.84 -23.34 -3.35
CA SER A 76 -4.98 -24.12 -4.24
C SER A 76 -5.41 -25.58 -4.28
N LYS A 77 -5.55 -26.11 -5.50
CA LYS A 77 -5.80 -27.54 -5.75
C LYS A 77 -4.51 -28.37 -5.73
N VAL A 78 -3.37 -27.70 -5.83
CA VAL A 78 -2.05 -28.32 -5.92
C VAL A 78 -1.29 -28.03 -4.63
N ASN A 79 -0.67 -29.06 -4.07
CA ASN A 79 0.12 -28.94 -2.86
C ASN A 79 1.53 -28.44 -3.17
N TYR A 80 1.78 -27.16 -2.91
CA TYR A 80 3.10 -26.52 -3.06
C TYR A 80 3.87 -26.43 -1.74
N TYR A 81 3.27 -26.83 -0.61
CA TYR A 81 3.84 -26.65 0.72
C TYR A 81 3.96 -28.00 1.44
N ALA A 82 4.66 -28.03 2.57
CA ALA A 82 4.58 -29.18 3.47
C ALA A 82 3.13 -29.40 3.93
N ASP A 83 2.73 -30.64 4.18
CA ASP A 83 1.34 -30.99 4.52
C ASP A 83 0.79 -30.22 5.73
N SER A 84 1.64 -29.93 6.71
CA SER A 84 1.30 -29.10 7.88
C SER A 84 0.93 -27.66 7.53
N CYS A 85 1.40 -27.16 6.39
CA CYS A 85 1.14 -25.83 5.87
C CYS A 85 0.13 -25.83 4.71
N PHE A 86 -0.21 -26.96 4.08
CA PHE A 86 -1.12 -26.91 2.94
C PHE A 86 -2.58 -26.63 3.34
N ASN A 87 -2.96 -26.99 4.58
CA ASN A 87 -4.28 -26.74 5.16
C ASN A 87 -5.45 -27.07 4.22
N LYS A 88 -5.42 -28.26 3.61
CA LYS A 88 -6.43 -28.72 2.63
C LYS A 88 -6.60 -27.77 1.44
N GLY A 89 -5.54 -27.08 1.06
CA GLY A 89 -5.54 -26.16 -0.08
C GLY A 89 -6.16 -24.80 0.21
N VAL A 90 -6.44 -24.45 1.46
CA VAL A 90 -6.99 -23.12 1.80
C VAL A 90 -6.22 -22.51 2.94
N TRP A 91 -5.68 -21.31 2.75
CA TRP A 91 -5.00 -20.59 3.82
C TRP A 91 -5.21 -19.09 3.76
N LYS A 92 -4.91 -18.44 4.88
CA LYS A 92 -5.05 -17.00 5.05
C LYS A 92 -3.71 -16.36 5.31
N GLU A 93 -3.47 -15.25 4.64
CA GLU A 93 -2.33 -14.37 4.86
C GLU A 93 -2.82 -12.96 5.10
N TYR A 94 -2.01 -12.17 5.78
CA TYR A 94 -2.34 -10.80 6.13
C TYR A 94 -1.17 -9.90 5.78
N ALA A 95 -1.42 -8.72 5.27
CA ALA A 95 -0.39 -7.71 5.11
C ALA A 95 -0.92 -6.33 5.51
N LYS A 96 0.00 -5.45 5.89
CA LYS A 96 -0.30 -4.05 6.17
C LYS A 96 0.84 -3.16 5.71
N GLY A 97 0.52 -1.91 5.40
CA GLY A 97 1.51 -0.92 5.04
C GLY A 97 0.89 0.39 4.61
N VAL A 98 1.61 1.09 3.76
CA VAL A 98 1.19 2.35 3.14
C VAL A 98 0.88 2.13 1.67
N TYR A 99 0.00 2.95 1.14
CA TYR A 99 -0.29 2.94 -0.29
C TYR A 99 -0.15 4.32 -0.90
N GLU A 100 0.10 4.33 -2.19
CA GLU A 100 0.13 5.53 -3.00
C GLU A 100 -0.56 5.27 -4.34
N VAL A 101 -1.31 6.25 -4.83
CA VAL A 101 -1.87 6.21 -6.18
C VAL A 101 -1.16 7.26 -7.02
N ARG A 102 -0.57 6.84 -8.13
CA ARG A 102 0.05 7.74 -9.11
C ARG A 102 -0.63 7.50 -10.46
N HIS A 103 -1.30 8.52 -10.99
CA HIS A 103 -2.10 8.43 -12.21
C HIS A 103 -3.15 7.32 -12.14
N ASP A 104 -2.95 6.23 -12.88
CA ASP A 104 -3.82 5.06 -12.96
C ASP A 104 -3.24 3.86 -12.20
N SER A 105 -2.19 4.04 -11.40
CA SER A 105 -1.45 2.96 -10.77
C SER A 105 -1.52 3.07 -9.25
N LEU A 106 -1.92 1.98 -8.59
CA LEU A 106 -1.92 1.79 -7.14
C LEU A 106 -0.67 1.01 -6.73
N PHE A 107 0.10 1.57 -5.81
CA PHE A 107 1.28 0.96 -5.20
C PHE A 107 0.96 0.61 -3.75
N LEU A 108 1.12 -0.66 -3.37
CA LEU A 108 1.01 -1.15 -2.00
C LEU A 108 2.40 -1.55 -1.51
N GLU A 109 2.89 -0.85 -0.50
CA GLU A 109 4.16 -1.15 0.16
C GLU A 109 3.94 -1.45 1.64
N GLY A 110 4.26 -2.69 2.02
CA GLY A 110 4.04 -3.14 3.39
C GLY A 110 4.82 -4.39 3.75
N THR A 111 4.33 -5.09 4.76
CA THR A 111 4.89 -6.36 5.21
C THR A 111 3.81 -7.39 5.46
N TYR A 112 4.15 -8.67 5.30
CA TYR A 112 3.29 -9.75 5.76
C TYR A 112 3.24 -9.76 7.29
N THR A 113 2.05 -10.03 7.81
CA THR A 113 1.69 -9.94 9.22
C THR A 113 0.92 -11.17 9.66
N LYS A 114 0.76 -11.30 10.98
CA LYS A 114 -0.18 -12.23 11.60
C LYS A 114 -1.60 -11.65 11.48
N ALA A 115 -2.63 -12.43 11.82
CA ALA A 115 -4.03 -11.99 11.78
C ALA A 115 -4.33 -10.73 12.63
N ASN A 116 -3.52 -10.45 13.66
CA ASN A 116 -3.60 -9.24 14.47
C ASN A 116 -2.76 -8.07 13.92
N TYR A 117 -2.28 -8.15 12.69
CA TYR A 117 -1.47 -7.14 12.02
C TYR A 117 -0.14 -6.80 12.72
N LYS A 118 0.35 -7.68 13.60
CA LYS A 118 1.74 -7.65 14.08
C LYS A 118 2.65 -8.35 13.07
N GLN A 119 3.92 -7.94 13.01
CA GLN A 119 4.88 -8.48 12.06
C GLN A 119 4.98 -10.00 12.13
N LYS A 120 5.02 -10.64 10.95
CA LYS A 120 5.24 -12.08 10.80
C LYS A 120 6.70 -12.32 10.44
N VAL A 121 7.42 -13.00 11.33
CA VAL A 121 8.86 -13.29 11.19
C VAL A 121 9.16 -14.77 10.89
N SER A 122 8.16 -15.64 11.03
CA SER A 122 8.28 -17.08 10.81
C SER A 122 6.91 -17.73 10.56
N GLY A 123 6.92 -19.01 10.21
CA GLY A 123 5.72 -19.83 9.96
C GLY A 123 5.53 -20.17 8.48
N CYS A 124 4.38 -20.76 8.17
CA CYS A 124 3.99 -21.12 6.79
C CYS A 124 3.78 -19.88 5.91
N TYR A 125 3.87 -20.06 4.58
CA TYR A 125 3.55 -19.05 3.55
C TYR A 125 4.48 -17.83 3.54
N GLN A 126 4.05 -16.72 2.95
CA GLN A 126 4.89 -15.56 2.71
C GLN A 126 5.24 -14.82 4.00
N ILE A 127 6.47 -14.32 4.07
CA ILE A 127 6.99 -13.46 5.15
C ILE A 127 7.79 -12.30 4.53
N GLY A 128 8.08 -11.27 5.32
CA GLY A 128 8.87 -10.13 4.86
C GLY A 128 8.01 -9.09 4.13
N ARG A 129 8.53 -8.55 3.01
CA ARG A 129 7.90 -7.42 2.30
C ARG A 129 6.68 -7.87 1.50
N TYR A 130 5.62 -7.07 1.56
CA TYR A 130 4.46 -7.14 0.69
C TYR A 130 4.52 -5.96 -0.28
N LEU A 131 4.87 -6.24 -1.53
CA LEU A 131 4.94 -5.25 -2.60
C LEU A 131 3.98 -5.67 -3.70
N LYS A 132 2.97 -4.84 -3.97
CA LYS A 132 2.01 -5.08 -5.06
C LYS A 132 1.73 -3.79 -5.80
N THR A 133 1.57 -3.93 -7.10
CA THR A 133 1.17 -2.84 -7.99
C THR A 133 -0.05 -3.28 -8.76
N PHE A 134 -1.02 -2.39 -8.89
CA PHE A 134 -2.23 -2.60 -9.66
C PHE A 134 -2.52 -1.43 -10.58
N TYR A 135 -3.03 -1.68 -11.77
CA TYR A 135 -3.71 -0.65 -12.56
C TYR A 135 -5.14 -0.45 -12.05
N VAL A 136 -5.55 0.78 -11.86
CA VAL A 136 -6.91 1.19 -11.53
C VAL A 136 -7.70 1.32 -12.83
N ARG A 137 -8.36 0.24 -13.25
CA ARG A 137 -9.09 0.17 -14.53
C ARG A 137 -10.39 0.94 -14.50
N SER A 138 -11.13 0.86 -13.39
CA SER A 138 -12.33 1.67 -13.19
C SER A 138 -12.61 1.90 -11.71
N LYS A 139 -13.29 3.01 -11.40
CA LYS A 139 -13.67 3.38 -10.03
C LYS A 139 -15.03 4.05 -10.04
N THR A 140 -15.92 3.59 -9.18
CA THR A 140 -17.23 4.20 -8.88
C THR A 140 -17.36 4.33 -7.36
N ALA A 141 -18.52 4.81 -6.88
CA ALA A 141 -18.75 4.95 -5.45
C ALA A 141 -18.72 3.61 -4.67
N GLU A 142 -19.07 2.51 -5.33
CA GLU A 142 -19.23 1.19 -4.68
C GLU A 142 -18.40 0.08 -5.33
N LYS A 143 -17.79 0.33 -6.49
CA LYS A 143 -17.00 -0.66 -7.22
C LYS A 143 -15.64 -0.10 -7.57
N LEU A 144 -14.62 -0.93 -7.43
CA LEU A 144 -13.24 -0.61 -7.80
C LEU A 144 -12.68 -1.81 -8.57
N LEU A 145 -12.30 -1.59 -9.83
CA LEU A 145 -11.67 -2.62 -10.64
C LEU A 145 -10.17 -2.36 -10.68
N LEU A 146 -9.42 -3.26 -10.05
CA LEU A 146 -7.97 -3.27 -10.10
C LEU A 146 -7.49 -4.38 -11.03
N GLU A 147 -6.36 -4.19 -11.68
CA GLU A 147 -5.69 -5.23 -12.46
C GLU A 147 -4.26 -5.38 -11.96
N SER A 148 -3.88 -6.60 -11.58
CA SER A 148 -2.53 -6.90 -11.09
C SER A 148 -1.50 -6.77 -12.21
N THR A 149 -0.40 -6.04 -11.96
CA THR A 149 0.68 -5.91 -12.93
C THR A 149 1.52 -7.19 -13.07
N ASN A 150 1.39 -8.13 -12.13
CA ASN A 150 2.21 -9.34 -12.11
C ASN A 150 1.65 -10.46 -12.99
N ASP A 151 0.32 -10.59 -13.02
CA ASP A 151 -0.37 -11.72 -13.67
C ASP A 151 -1.59 -11.28 -14.50
N GLN A 152 -1.79 -9.96 -14.67
CA GLN A 152 -2.87 -9.35 -15.46
C GLN A 152 -4.27 -9.77 -15.01
N ARG A 153 -4.41 -10.31 -13.79
CA ARG A 153 -5.71 -10.70 -13.25
C ARG A 153 -6.44 -9.50 -12.72
N GLU A 154 -7.74 -9.45 -13.01
CA GLU A 154 -8.65 -8.50 -12.41
C GLU A 154 -8.92 -8.85 -10.95
N CYS A 155 -8.97 -7.82 -10.12
CA CYS A 155 -9.44 -7.84 -8.74
C CYS A 155 -10.63 -6.88 -8.66
N ALA A 156 -11.82 -7.45 -8.79
CA ALA A 156 -13.08 -6.72 -8.78
C ALA A 156 -13.56 -6.53 -7.33
N LEU A 157 -13.37 -5.33 -6.81
CA LEU A 157 -13.66 -4.99 -5.43
C LEU A 157 -15.03 -4.30 -5.29
N VAL A 158 -15.76 -4.68 -4.27
CA VAL A 158 -17.04 -4.09 -3.87
C VAL A 158 -16.88 -3.44 -2.49
N LEU A 159 -17.29 -2.18 -2.37
CA LEU A 159 -17.29 -1.44 -1.12
C LEU A 159 -18.30 -2.06 -0.15
N LYS A 160 -17.84 -2.39 1.05
CA LYS A 160 -18.67 -2.91 2.14
C LYS A 160 -18.95 -1.87 3.20
N GLU A 161 -17.98 -1.00 3.45
CA GLU A 161 -18.11 0.07 4.44
C GLU A 161 -17.25 1.26 4.02
N LYS A 162 -17.82 2.46 4.03
CA LYS A 162 -17.08 3.69 3.74
C LYS A 162 -16.36 4.18 5.00
N ILE A 163 -15.07 4.48 4.88
CA ILE A 163 -14.27 5.04 5.97
C ILE A 163 -13.98 6.51 5.65
N ILE A 164 -14.05 7.38 6.66
CA ILE A 164 -13.62 8.78 6.53
C ILE A 164 -12.24 8.91 7.17
N CYS A 165 -11.24 9.33 6.38
CA CYS A 165 -9.91 9.56 6.90
C CYS A 165 -9.92 10.74 7.89
N THR A 166 -9.41 10.48 9.10
CA THR A 166 -9.09 11.49 10.12
C THR A 166 -7.60 11.38 10.41
N PRO A 167 -6.75 12.16 9.70
CA PRO A 167 -5.30 12.05 9.82
C PRO A 167 -4.85 12.21 11.27
N LYS A 168 -3.93 11.35 11.70
CA LYS A 168 -3.34 11.37 13.05
C LYS A 168 -1.89 11.83 12.98
N SER A 169 -1.39 12.39 14.08
CA SER A 169 0.04 12.61 14.24
C SER A 169 0.76 11.26 14.35
N LEU A 170 1.91 11.14 13.68
CA LEU A 170 2.78 9.96 13.71
C LEU A 170 3.85 10.07 14.81
#